data_AF-A0A183EFD6-F1
#
_entry.id   AF-A0A183EFD6-F1
#
_cell.length_a   1.000
_cell.length_b   1.000
_cell.length_c   1.000
_cell.angle_alpha   90.00
_cell.angle_beta   90.00
_cell.angle_gamma   90.00
#
_symmetry.space_group_name_H-M   'P 1'
#
loop_
_entity.id
_entity.type
_entity.pdbx_description
1 polymer ?
#
loop_
_entity_poly.entity_id
_entity_poly.type
_entity_poly.pdbx_seq_one_letter_code
_entity_poly.pdbx_strand_id
1 'polypeptide(L)' 'MWRQLGINYVKYSQIAASATRKCVKKGAKKEVEKPARATVTITPWENGKPVKKDE' A
#
# COMPACT_ATOMS: atom_id res chain seq x y z
N MET A 1 18.54 -2.24 -1.10
CA MET A 1 17.88 -3.32 -1.89
C MET A 1 16.56 -3.68 -1.18
N TRP A 2 15.41 -3.75 -1.84
CA TRP A 2 14.09 -3.90 -1.17
C TRP A 2 14.01 -5.12 -0.23
N ARG A 3 14.71 -6.20 -0.55
CA ARG A 3 14.85 -7.39 0.30
C ARG A 3 15.48 -7.09 1.67
N GLN A 4 16.43 -6.16 1.74
CA GLN A 4 17.09 -5.77 3.00
C GLN A 4 16.19 -4.93 3.90
N LEU A 5 15.16 -4.29 3.34
CA LEU A 5 14.21 -3.46 4.07
C LEU A 5 13.02 -4.27 4.62
N GLY A 6 13.03 -5.59 4.46
CA GLY A 6 11.95 -6.46 4.92
C GLY A 6 10.62 -6.28 4.17
N ILE A 7 10.62 -5.61 3.01
CA ILE A 7 9.41 -5.47 2.20
C ILE A 7 9.24 -6.68 1.28
N ASN A 8 8.00 -7.18 1.21
CA ASN A 8 7.66 -8.23 0.27
C ASN A 8 7.60 -7.68 -1.17
N TYR A 9 7.68 -8.59 -2.15
CA TYR A 9 7.63 -8.24 -3.57
C TYR A 9 6.35 -7.49 -3.96
N VAL A 10 5.21 -7.86 -3.39
CA VAL A 10 3.91 -7.24 -3.66
C VAL A 10 3.90 -5.77 -3.22
N LYS A 11 4.47 -5.46 -2.06
CA LYS A 11 4.58 -4.11 -1.53
C LYS A 11 5.57 -3.29 -2.35
N TYR A 12 6.66 -3.89 -2.79
CA TYR A 12 7.60 -3.25 -3.71
C TYR A 12 6.92 -2.87 -5.04
N SER A 13 6.19 -3.79 -5.68
CA SER A 13 5.52 -3.53 -6.95
C SER A 13 4.38 -2.52 -6.82
N GLN A 14 3.65 -2.50 -5.71
CA GLN A 14 2.66 -1.48 -5.39
C GLN A 14 3.28 -0.06 -5.29
N ILE A 15 4.44 0.06 -4.65
CA ILE A 15 5.17 1.34 -4.53
C ILE A 15 5.63 1.80 -5.92
N ALA A 16 6.22 0.90 -6.72
CA ALA A 16 6.64 1.21 -8.08
C ALA A 16 5.46 1.64 -8.96
N ALA A 17 4.33 0.93 -8.88
CA ALA A 17 3.11 1.32 -9.58
C ALA A 17 2.65 2.73 -9.16
N SER A 18 2.64 3.04 -7.85
CA SER A 18 2.29 4.37 -7.36
C SER A 18 3.21 5.46 -7.92
N ALA A 19 4.53 5.22 -7.94
CA ALA A 19 5.51 6.14 -8.50
C ALA A 19 5.27 6.38 -9.99
N THR A 20 5.09 5.32 -10.78
CA THR A 20 4.83 5.41 -12.23
C THR A 20 3.56 6.19 -12.53
N ARG A 21 2.47 5.98 -11.77
CA ARG A 21 1.20 6.70 -11.96
C ARG A 21 1.33 8.21 -11.77
N LYS A 22 2.18 8.67 -10.85
CA LYS A 22 2.43 10.10 -10.62
C LYS A 22 3.15 10.76 -11.81
N CYS A 23 3.93 10.00 -12.55
CA CYS A 23 4.72 10.46 -13.69
C CYS A 23 3.96 10.45 -15.03
N VAL A 24 2.68 10.05 -15.05
CA VAL A 24 1.87 9.99 -16.28
C VAL A 24 1.49 11.39 -16.77
N LYS A 25 1.45 11.57 -18.10
CA LYS A 25 1.04 12.81 -18.79
C LYS A 25 -0.37 13.24 -18.33
N LYS A 26 -0.56 14.55 -18.11
CA LYS A 26 -1.79 15.14 -17.54
C LYS A 26 -3.09 14.67 -18.21
N GLY A 27 -3.08 14.43 -19.53
CA GLY A 27 -4.25 13.96 -20.28
C GLY A 27 -4.74 12.55 -19.92
N ALA A 28 -3.89 11.68 -19.36
CA ALA A 28 -4.25 10.32 -18.96
C ALA A 28 -4.38 10.15 -17.44
N LYS A 29 -4.26 11.24 -16.66
CA LYS A 29 -4.26 11.16 -15.19
C LYS A 29 -5.62 10.75 -14.62
N LYS A 30 -6.73 11.12 -15.25
CA LYS A 30 -8.08 10.91 -14.72
C LYS A 30 -8.44 9.43 -14.52
N GLU A 31 -7.91 8.54 -15.37
CA GLU A 31 -8.12 7.09 -15.25
C GLU A 31 -7.13 6.44 -14.27
N VAL A 32 -5.92 7.00 -14.21
CA VAL A 32 -4.79 6.51 -13.42
C VAL A 32 -4.89 6.91 -11.94
N GLU A 33 -5.55 8.04 -11.66
CA GLU A 33 -5.66 8.63 -10.33
C GLU A 33 -6.51 7.86 -9.36
N LYS A 34 -7.33 6.88 -9.80
CA LYS A 34 -8.07 6.00 -8.87
C LYS A 34 -7.06 5.18 -8.05
N PRO A 35 -6.72 5.58 -6.81
CA PRO A 35 -5.78 4.83 -6.02
C PRO A 35 -6.55 3.65 -5.43
N ALA A 36 -5.91 2.49 -5.31
CA ALA A 36 -6.39 1.43 -4.45
C ALA A 36 -6.24 1.92 -3.00
N ARG A 37 -7.19 2.74 -2.51
CA ARG A 37 -7.30 3.04 -1.09
C ARG A 37 -7.60 1.72 -0.38
N ALA A 38 -6.80 1.38 0.61
CA ALA A 38 -7.10 0.26 1.47
C ALA A 38 -8.30 0.64 2.34
N THR A 39 -9.49 0.12 1.99
CA THR A 39 -10.71 0.25 2.80
C THR A 39 -10.71 -0.76 3.95
N VAL A 40 -9.76 -1.68 3.97
CA VAL A 40 -9.66 -2.75 4.96
C VAL A 40 -8.77 -2.32 6.11
N THR A 41 -9.34 -2.31 7.32
CA THR A 41 -8.61 -2.18 8.57
C THR A 41 -8.21 -3.56 9.06
N ILE A 42 -6.92 -3.77 9.34
CA ILE A 42 -6.42 -5.02 9.89
C ILE A 42 -6.30 -4.87 11.40
N THR A 43 -7.10 -5.62 12.15
CA THR A 43 -7.01 -5.68 13.62
C THR A 43 -6.31 -6.98 14.01
N PRO A 44 -5.12 -6.94 14.64
CA PRO A 44 -4.47 -8.13 15.17
C PRO A 44 -5.24 -8.67 16.39
N TRP A 45 -5.27 -9.99 16.54
CA TRP A 45 -5.90 -10.67 17.68
C TRP A 45 -4.89 -11.59 18.35
N GLU A 46 -4.82 -11.56 19.67
CA GLU A 46 -4.01 -12.49 20.46
C GLU A 46 -4.82 -12.99 21.64
N ASN A 47 -4.72 -14.30 21.94
CA ASN A 47 -5.41 -14.96 23.06
C ASN A 47 -6.92 -14.61 23.16
N GLY A 48 -7.59 -14.51 22.02
CA GLY A 48 -9.03 -14.26 21.94
C GLY A 48 -9.47 -12.80 22.16
N LYS A 49 -8.54 -11.84 22.27
CA LYS A 49 -8.86 -10.42 22.37
C LYS A 49 -8.21 -9.62 21.24
N PRO A 50 -8.91 -8.62 20.67
CA PRO A 50 -8.30 -7.73 19.69
C PRO A 50 -7.22 -6.90 20.38
N VAL A 51 -6.00 -6.95 19.83
CA VAL A 51 -4.90 -6.11 20.28
C VAL A 51 -5.10 -4.75 19.63
N LYS A 52 -5.45 -3.74 20.44
CA LYS A 52 -5.34 -2.36 19.99
C LYS A 52 -3.85 -2.05 19.92
N LYS A 53 -3.36 -1.67 18.74
CA LYS A 53 -2.09 -0.97 18.66
C LYS A 53 -2.34 0.41 19.24
N ASP A 54 -2.03 0.58 20.52
CA ASP A 54 -1.78 1.90 21.08
C ASP A 54 -0.50 2.42 20.43
N GLU A 55 -0.61 3.54 19.75
CA GLU A 55 0.49 4.31 19.15
C GLU A 55 1.08 5.27 20.19
#